data_AF-M0CU87-F1
#
_entry.id   AF-M0CU87-F1
#
_cell.length_a   1.000
_cell.length_b   1.000
_cell.length_c   1.000
_cell.angle_alpha   90.00
_cell.angle_beta   90.00
_cell.angle_gamma   90.00
#
_symmetry.space_group_name_H-M   'P 1'
#
loop_
_entity.id
_entity.type
_entity.pdbx_description
1 polymer ?
#
loop_
_entity_poly.entity_id
_entity_poly.type
_entity_poly.pdbx_seq_one_letter_code
_entity_poly.pdbx_strand_id
1 'polypeptide(L)'
;MTTIEVDEDGANGLTAVVIAVVEILVDSLEREAIRRMESGNLTDEEIERLGSHLAKLEEDLEQLKEDQEMDQQVDQLRGDLDSLVADAVQQVRTEERRGSDGAGAAPPDAGGARERR
;
A
#
# COMPACT_ATOMS: atom_id res chain seq x y z
N MET A 1 16.31 13.79 24.28
CA MET A 1 15.06 13.26 23.70
C MET A 1 15.38 13.02 22.24
N THR A 2 15.33 11.77 21.78
CA THR A 2 15.65 11.43 20.39
C THR A 2 14.42 11.76 19.56
N THR A 3 14.52 12.79 18.73
CA THR A 3 13.51 13.05 17.68
C THR A 3 13.75 12.03 16.58
N ILE A 4 12.74 11.21 16.29
CA ILE A 4 12.74 10.28 15.16
C ILE A 4 11.95 10.98 14.06
N GLU A 5 12.59 11.25 12.93
CA GLU A 5 11.89 11.67 11.72
C GLU A 5 11.38 10.42 11.02
N VAL A 6 10.10 10.43 10.66
CA VAL A 6 9.39 9.29 10.10
C VAL A 6 8.80 9.74 8.76
N ASP A 7 9.05 8.96 7.71
CA ASP A 7 8.40 9.12 6.41
C ASP A 7 7.01 8.46 6.40
N GLU A 8 6.30 8.55 5.28
CA GLU A 8 4.91 8.06 5.16
C GLU A 8 4.81 6.54 5.40
N ASP A 9 5.75 5.76 4.86
CA ASP A 9 5.85 4.31 5.07
C ASP A 9 6.12 3.96 6.55
N GLY A 10 7.05 4.69 7.19
CA GLY A 10 7.34 4.53 8.61
C GLY A 10 6.16 4.92 9.51
N ALA A 11 5.37 5.91 9.10
CA ALA A 11 4.18 6.34 9.83
C ALA A 11 3.09 5.26 9.76
N ASN A 12 2.84 4.69 8.58
CA ASN A 12 1.90 3.58 8.38
C ASN A 12 2.34 2.33 9.16
N GLY A 13 3.64 2.00 9.12
CA GLY A 13 4.20 0.90 9.91
C GLY A 13 4.05 1.08 11.42
N LEU A 14 4.25 2.30 11.93
CA LEU A 14 4.04 2.62 13.34
C LEU A 14 2.56 2.54 13.73
N THR A 15 1.65 3.03 12.88
CA THR A 15 0.21 2.93 13.09
C THR A 15 -0.22 1.47 13.19
N ALA A 16 0.22 0.60 12.28
CA ALA A 16 -0.07 -0.82 12.33
C ALA A 16 0.41 -1.48 13.64
N VAL A 17 1.60 -1.11 14.13
CA VAL A 17 2.12 -1.60 15.42
C VAL A 17 1.27 -1.11 16.59
N VAL A 18 0.88 0.16 16.60
CA VAL A 18 0.03 0.72 17.67
C VAL A 18 -1.33 0.02 17.68
N ILE A 19 -1.96 -0.17 16.51
CA ILE A 19 -3.23 -0.92 16.39
C ILE A 19 -3.06 -2.31 17.01
N ALA A 20 -2.04 -3.07 16.61
CA ALA A 20 -1.79 -4.40 17.13
C ALA A 20 -1.57 -4.42 18.65
N VAL A 21 -0.88 -3.41 19.21
CA VAL A 21 -0.70 -3.27 20.66
C VAL A 21 -2.04 -3.01 21.35
N VAL A 22 -2.89 -2.14 20.80
CA VAL A 22 -4.20 -1.86 21.39
C VAL A 22 -5.10 -3.10 21.32
N GLU A 23 -5.08 -3.87 20.24
CA GLU A 23 -5.82 -5.15 20.15
C GLU A 23 -5.43 -6.13 21.27
N ILE A 24 -4.12 -6.27 21.53
CA ILE A 24 -3.63 -7.11 22.64
C ILE A 24 -4.14 -6.61 24.00
N LEU A 25 -4.25 -5.29 24.16
CA LEU A 25 -4.78 -4.70 25.38
C LEU A 25 -6.29 -4.95 25.52
N VAL A 26 -7.06 -4.82 24.44
CA VAL A 26 -8.51 -5.11 24.42
C VAL A 26 -8.76 -6.58 24.80
N ASP A 27 -8.08 -7.52 24.15
CA ASP A 27 -8.11 -8.95 24.48
C ASP A 27 -7.83 -9.21 25.96
N SER A 28 -6.86 -8.48 26.52
CA SER A 28 -6.48 -8.61 27.92
C SER A 28 -7.55 -8.04 28.86
N LEU A 29 -8.15 -6.91 28.49
CA LEU A 29 -9.22 -6.26 29.23
C LEU A 29 -10.51 -7.11 29.24
N GLU A 30 -10.85 -7.74 28.13
CA GLU A 30 -11.98 -8.67 28.06
C GLU A 30 -11.80 -9.88 28.97
N ARG A 31 -10.61 -10.49 28.92
CA ARG A 31 -10.28 -11.61 29.82
C ARG A 31 -10.38 -11.20 31.29
N GLU A 32 -9.96 -9.99 31.63
CA GLU A 32 -10.11 -9.44 32.98
C GLU A 32 -11.56 -9.12 33.33
N ALA A 33 -12.34 -8.59 32.38
CA ALA A 33 -13.76 -8.33 32.54
C ALA A 33 -14.50 -9.63 32.90
N ILE A 34 -14.26 -10.70 32.15
CA ILE A 34 -14.81 -12.03 32.42
C ILE A 34 -14.42 -12.51 33.83
N ARG A 35 -13.13 -12.42 34.20
CA ARG A 35 -12.69 -12.81 35.56
C ARG A 35 -13.43 -12.04 36.65
N ARG A 36 -13.66 -10.74 36.49
CA ARG A 36 -14.35 -9.90 37.47
C ARG A 36 -15.85 -10.20 37.54
N MET A 37 -16.46 -10.53 36.41
CA MET A 37 -17.85 -11.00 36.33
C MET A 37 -18.00 -12.33 37.08
N GLU A 38 -17.13 -13.30 36.81
CA GLU A 38 -17.14 -14.61 37.47
C GLU A 38 -16.89 -14.51 38.99
N SER A 39 -16.04 -13.57 39.42
CA SER A 39 -15.78 -13.34 40.83
C SER A 39 -16.89 -12.55 41.56
N GLY A 40 -17.92 -12.08 40.84
CA GLY A 40 -19.00 -11.25 41.40
C GLY A 40 -18.55 -9.86 41.87
N ASN A 41 -17.44 -9.35 41.32
CA ASN A 41 -16.86 -8.05 41.71
C ASN A 41 -17.48 -6.87 40.94
N LEU A 42 -18.42 -7.13 40.02
CA LEU A 42 -19.12 -6.14 39.22
C LEU A 42 -20.62 -6.31 39.39
N THR A 43 -21.32 -5.19 39.50
CA THR A 43 -22.79 -5.14 39.41
C THR A 43 -23.25 -5.26 37.95
N ASP A 44 -24.51 -5.64 37.73
CA ASP A 44 -25.08 -5.78 36.38
C ASP A 44 -24.92 -4.50 35.53
N GLU A 45 -25.11 -3.33 36.14
CA GLU A 45 -24.93 -2.03 35.49
C GLU A 45 -23.46 -1.75 35.11
N GLU A 46 -22.51 -2.18 35.95
CA GLU A 46 -21.08 -2.07 35.63
C GLU A 46 -20.67 -3.03 34.51
N ILE A 47 -21.27 -4.22 34.46
CA ILE A 47 -21.05 -5.20 33.39
C ILE A 47 -21.52 -4.62 32.05
N GLU A 48 -22.74 -4.09 32.00
CA GLU A 48 -23.31 -3.51 30.77
C GLU A 48 -22.52 -2.28 30.30
N ARG A 49 -22.12 -1.41 31.24
CA ARG A 49 -21.27 -0.24 30.92
C ARG A 49 -19.88 -0.67 30.44
N LEU A 50 -19.30 -1.72 31.02
CA LEU A 50 -17.99 -2.22 30.59
C LEU A 50 -18.07 -2.85 29.19
N GLY A 51 -19.07 -3.71 28.95
CA GLY A 51 -19.28 -4.35 27.66
C GLY A 51 -19.52 -3.34 26.53
N SER A 52 -20.35 -2.32 26.78
CA SER A 52 -20.61 -1.27 25.78
C SER A 52 -19.37 -0.43 25.45
N HIS A 53 -18.50 -0.15 26.42
CA HIS A 53 -17.24 0.54 26.13
C HIS A 53 -16.24 -0.33 25.36
N LEU A 54 -16.15 -1.62 25.68
CA LEU A 54 -15.28 -2.55 24.95
C LEU A 54 -15.75 -2.71 23.50
N ALA A 55 -17.06 -2.94 23.28
CA ALA A 55 -17.62 -3.04 21.94
C ALA A 55 -17.39 -1.78 21.10
N LYS A 56 -17.51 -0.59 21.72
CA LYS A 56 -17.20 0.66 21.04
C LYS A 56 -15.71 0.77 20.67
N LEU A 57 -14.82 0.34 21.56
CA LEU A 57 -13.39 0.35 21.29
C LEU A 57 -13.00 -0.62 20.16
N GLU A 58 -13.65 -1.78 20.09
CA GLU A 58 -13.51 -2.71 18.95
C GLU A 58 -13.98 -2.06 17.64
N GLU A 59 -15.14 -1.41 17.64
CA GLU A 59 -15.69 -0.71 16.47
C GLU A 59 -14.76 0.41 15.98
N ASP A 60 -14.22 1.21 16.91
CA ASP A 60 -13.26 2.28 16.60
C ASP A 60 -11.94 1.69 16.03
N LEU A 61 -11.48 0.53 16.52
CA LEU A 61 -10.30 -0.17 16.00
C LEU A 61 -10.54 -0.77 14.61
N GLU A 62 -11.73 -1.32 14.36
CA GLU A 62 -12.11 -1.86 13.05
C GLU A 62 -12.05 -0.76 11.98
N GLN A 63 -12.66 0.40 12.25
CA GLN A 63 -12.62 1.55 11.34
C GLN A 63 -11.19 2.01 11.04
N LEU A 64 -10.33 2.08 12.08
CA LEU A 64 -8.94 2.49 11.88
C LEU A 64 -8.15 1.49 11.03
N LYS A 65 -8.45 0.19 11.13
CA LYS A 65 -7.85 -0.85 10.27
C LYS A 65 -8.32 -0.72 8.83
N GLU A 66 -9.62 -0.53 8.61
CA GLU A 66 -10.19 -0.33 7.27
C GLU A 66 -9.52 0.85 6.55
N ASP A 67 -9.37 1.99 7.23
CA ASP A 67 -8.69 3.17 6.71
C ASP A 67 -7.25 2.85 6.26
N GLN A 68 -6.49 2.10 7.09
CA GLN A 68 -5.11 1.71 6.77
C GLN A 68 -5.01 0.70 5.62
N GLU A 69 -5.96 -0.23 5.50
CA GLU A 69 -6.00 -1.16 4.36
C GLU A 69 -6.32 -0.41 3.05
N MET A 70 -7.18 0.61 3.10
CA MET A 70 -7.48 1.46 1.95
C MET A 70 -6.25 2.25 1.49
N ASP A 71 -5.52 2.88 2.41
CA ASP A 71 -4.30 3.62 2.10
C ASP A 71 -3.26 2.72 1.42
N GLN A 72 -3.00 1.53 1.99
CA GLN A 72 -2.06 0.55 1.41
C GLN A 72 -2.47 0.09 0.00
N GLN A 73 -3.76 -0.13 -0.23
CA GLN A 73 -4.27 -0.50 -1.55
C GLN A 73 -4.10 0.62 -2.57
N VAL A 74 -4.35 1.87 -2.17
CA VAL A 74 -4.18 3.05 -3.02
C VAL A 74 -2.71 3.24 -3.40
N ASP A 75 -1.80 3.10 -2.44
CA ASP A 75 -0.36 3.23 -2.69
C ASP A 75 0.15 2.14 -3.64
N GLN A 76 -0.30 0.90 -3.45
CA GLN A 76 0.02 -0.20 -4.36
C GLN A 76 -0.48 0.09 -5.79
N LEU A 77 -1.73 0.53 -5.93
CA LEU A 77 -2.31 0.85 -7.24
C LEU A 77 -1.55 2.00 -7.92
N ARG A 78 -1.18 3.03 -7.16
CA ARG A 78 -0.40 4.15 -7.68
C ARG A 78 0.96 3.69 -8.21
N GLY A 79 1.67 2.83 -7.50
CA GLY A 79 2.95 2.26 -7.94
C GLY A 79 2.84 1.44 -9.23
N ASP A 80 1.77 0.63 -9.36
CA ASP A 80 1.48 -0.14 -10.57
C ASP A 80 1.20 0.79 -11.78
N LEU A 81 0.40 1.84 -11.57
CA LEU A 81 0.09 2.82 -12.62
C LEU A 81 1.32 3.62 -13.06
N ASP A 82 2.18 4.04 -12.13
CA ASP A 82 3.42 4.77 -12.45
C ASP A 82 4.35 3.93 -13.33
N SER A 83 4.43 2.63 -13.06
CA SER A 83 5.24 1.68 -13.85
C SER A 83 4.70 1.53 -15.28
N LEU A 84 3.39 1.37 -15.44
CA LEU A 84 2.74 1.28 -16.75
C LEU A 84 2.90 2.56 -17.59
N VAL A 85 2.79 3.73 -16.95
CA VAL A 85 3.01 5.03 -17.60
C VAL A 85 4.46 5.16 -18.07
N ALA A 86 5.43 4.74 -17.24
CA ALA A 86 6.84 4.77 -17.61
C ALA A 86 7.12 3.90 -18.85
N ASP A 87 6.54 2.70 -18.93
CA ASP A 87 6.67 1.80 -20.08
C ASP A 87 6.06 2.40 -21.35
N ALA A 88 4.86 2.96 -21.26
CA ALA A 88 4.17 3.58 -22.40
C ALA A 88 4.97 4.78 -22.97
N VAL A 89 5.50 5.63 -22.09
CA VAL A 89 6.37 6.76 -22.50
C VAL A 89 7.64 6.27 -23.17
N GLN A 90 8.22 5.17 -22.69
CA GLN A 90 9.44 4.60 -23.25
C GLN A 90 9.21 3.99 -24.65
N GLN A 91 8.06 3.36 -24.87
CA GLN A 91 7.70 2.80 -26.15
C GLN A 91 7.57 3.89 -27.23
N VAL A 92 6.84 4.97 -26.93
CA VAL A 92 6.66 6.10 -27.86
C VAL A 92 8.01 6.70 -28.28
N ARG A 93 8.93 6.90 -27.33
CA ARG A 93 10.29 7.40 -27.61
C ARG A 93 11.12 6.46 -28.48
N THR A 94 10.87 5.15 -28.37
CA THR A 94 11.58 4.13 -29.16
C THR A 94 11.07 4.11 -30.60
N GLU A 95 9.78 4.36 -30.81
CA GLU A 95 9.14 4.44 -32.12
C GLU A 95 9.57 5.71 -32.90
N GLU A 96 9.71 6.85 -32.23
CA GLU A 96 10.19 8.10 -32.85
C GLU A 96 11.63 7.98 -33.37
N ARG A 97 12.52 7.27 -32.65
CA ARG A 97 13.90 7.03 -33.10
C ARG A 97 13.97 6.17 -34.36
N ARG A 98 13.14 5.12 -34.45
CA ARG A 98 13.03 4.28 -35.66
C ARG A 98 12.50 5.04 -36.87
N GLY A 99 11.62 6.02 -36.66
CA GLY A 99 11.14 6.91 -37.72
C GLY A 99 12.23 7.80 -38.31
N SER A 100 13.27 8.15 -37.53
CA SER A 100 14.36 9.04 -37.99
C SER A 100 15.50 8.32 -38.73
N ASP A 101 15.73 7.02 -38.46
CA ASP A 101 16.80 6.23 -39.09
C ASP A 101 16.41 5.58 -40.44
N GLY A 102 15.14 5.68 -40.86
CA GLY A 102 14.62 5.04 -42.08
C GLY A 102 14.80 5.82 -43.40
N ALA A 103 15.31 7.05 -43.38
CA ALA A 103 15.33 7.94 -44.55
C ALA A 103 16.68 8.03 -45.30
N GLY A 104 17.68 7.21 -44.95
CA GLY A 104 19.07 7.39 -45.42
C GLY A 104 19.80 6.15 -45.93
N ALA A 105 19.19 5.34 -46.79
CA ALA A 105 19.94 4.32 -47.54
C ALA A 105 19.44 4.21 -48.98
N ALA A 106 20.08 4.96 -49.88
CA ALA A 106 19.89 4.82 -51.32
C ALA A 106 20.36 3.43 -51.78
N PRO A 107 19.64 2.76 -52.70
CA PRO A 107 20.06 1.45 -53.20
C PRO A 107 21.37 1.58 -54.00
N PRO A 108 22.30 0.61 -53.87
CA PRO A 108 23.49 0.58 -54.72
C PRO A 108 23.08 0.38 -56.18
N ASP A 109 23.47 1.34 -57.01
CA ASP A 109 23.25 1.41 -58.44
C ASP A 109 23.76 0.13 -59.14
N ALA A 110 22.82 -0.69 -59.64
CA ALA A 110 23.10 -1.87 -60.44
C ALA A 110 23.35 -1.44 -61.90
N GLY A 111 24.53 -0.86 -62.14
CA GLY A 111 24.98 -0.38 -63.44
C GLY A 111 25.94 -1.35 -64.15
N GLY A 112 25.40 -2.19 -65.04
CA GLY A 112 25.93 -2.38 -66.40
C GLY A 112 27.26 -3.13 -66.61
N ALA A 113 27.12 -4.33 -67.18
CA ALA A 113 28.10 -5.05 -67.99
C ALA A 113 29.04 -4.18 -68.85
N ARG A 114 30.30 -4.61 -68.99
CA ARG A 114 31.05 -4.81 -70.27
C ARG A 114 32.48 -5.27 -69.95
N GLU A 115 32.86 -6.49 -70.31
CA GLU A 115 33.54 -6.79 -71.58
C GLU A 115 35.00 -6.27 -71.61
N ARG A 116 35.98 -7.18 -71.51
CA ARG A 116 37.03 -7.44 -72.53
C ARG A 116 38.32 -8.00 -71.90
N ARG A 117 38.65 -9.21 -72.41
CA ARG A 117 39.97 -9.82 -72.66
C ARG A 117 40.98 -9.95 -71.52
#